data_AF-A0A938UYR9-F1
#
_entry.id   AF-A0A938UYR9-F1
#
_cell.length_a   1.000
_cell.length_b   1.000
_cell.length_c   1.000
_cell.angle_alpha   90.00
_cell.angle_beta   90.00
_cell.angle_gamma   90.00
#
_symmetry.space_group_name_H-M   'P 1'
#
loop_
_entity.id
_entity.type
_entity.pdbx_description
1 polymer ?
#
loop_
_entity_poly.entity_id
_entity_poly.type
_entity_poly.pdbx_seq_one_letter_code
_entity_poly.pdbx_strand_id
1 'polypeptide(L)'
;MEDSLLPRIASGFGGGIGRKGSLCGAFTGAIMAIGMKMGRIDPKDRETLLKVYEKCQLFWEKFEKEFGSRNCYDLIGLHLDDPEENKKWAQTGGREKCTA
;
A
#
# COMPACT_ATOMS: atom_id res chain seq x y z
N MET A 1 -8.09 24.75 -1.49
CA MET A 1 -7.10 24.08 -2.37
C MET A 1 -6.87 22.73 -1.75
N GLU A 2 -7.40 21.68 -2.38
CA GLU A 2 -7.23 20.32 -1.88
C GLU A 2 -5.75 19.95 -1.98
N ASP A 3 -5.13 19.58 -0.87
CA ASP A 3 -3.69 19.34 -0.81
C ASP A 3 -3.33 18.09 -1.64
N SER A 4 -2.90 18.33 -2.88
CA SER A 4 -2.56 17.28 -3.85
C SER A 4 -1.25 16.55 -3.53
N LEU A 5 -0.53 16.91 -2.46
CA LEU A 5 0.76 16.33 -2.12
C LEU A 5 0.68 14.81 -1.92
N LEU A 6 -0.32 14.33 -1.16
CA LEU A 6 -0.43 12.90 -0.84
C LEU A 6 -0.73 12.06 -2.09
N PRO A 7 -1.73 12.38 -2.95
CA PRO A 7 -1.92 11.68 -4.21
C PRO A 7 -0.68 11.68 -5.11
N ARG A 8 0.05 12.81 -5.17
CA ARG A 8 1.26 12.93 -6.00
C ARG A 8 2.40 12.03 -5.52
N ILE A 9 2.64 11.96 -4.21
CA ILE A 9 3.66 11.06 -3.62
C ILE A 9 3.23 9.60 -3.78
N ALA A 10 1.94 9.30 -3.60
CA ALA A 10 1.42 7.94 -3.61
C ALA A 10 1.15 7.37 -5.02
N SER A 11 1.15 8.19 -6.06
CA SER A 11 0.83 7.80 -7.45
C SER A 11 1.66 6.60 -7.94
N GLY A 12 2.90 6.48 -7.45
CA GLY A 12 3.78 5.37 -7.79
C GLY A 12 3.38 4.02 -7.20
N PHE A 13 2.52 3.96 -6.18
CA PHE A 13 2.21 2.71 -5.47
C PHE A 13 1.19 1.80 -6.17
N GLY A 14 0.50 2.31 -7.19
CA GLY A 14 -0.55 1.57 -7.90
C GLY A 14 -0.04 0.24 -8.49
N GLY A 15 -0.85 -0.82 -8.39
CA GLY A 15 -0.48 -2.17 -8.84
C GLY A 15 0.73 -2.78 -8.12
N GLY A 16 1.01 -2.27 -6.92
CA GLY A 16 2.07 -2.77 -6.06
C GLY A 16 3.42 -2.07 -6.23
N ILE A 17 3.43 -0.76 -6.50
CA ILE A 17 4.60 0.09 -6.83
C ILE A 17 4.90 0.19 -8.33
N GLY A 18 3.93 0.60 -9.13
CA GLY A 18 4.14 0.78 -10.58
C GLY A 18 3.90 -0.53 -11.32
N ARG A 19 2.87 -1.27 -10.88
CA ARG A 19 2.34 -2.48 -11.54
C ARG A 19 3.25 -3.71 -11.52
N LYS A 20 4.30 -3.70 -10.72
CA LYS A 20 5.23 -4.83 -10.60
C LYS A 20 4.74 -5.97 -9.68
N GLY A 21 3.53 -5.87 -9.14
CA GLY A 21 2.93 -6.94 -8.33
C GLY A 21 3.50 -7.08 -6.91
N SER A 22 4.34 -6.14 -6.45
CA SER A 22 4.88 -6.11 -5.09
C SER A 22 3.86 -5.57 -4.07
N LEU A 23 4.31 -5.01 -2.96
CA LEU A 23 3.46 -4.56 -1.84
C LEU A 23 2.27 -3.70 -2.30
N CYS A 24 1.06 -4.12 -1.92
CA CYS A 24 -0.20 -3.46 -2.24
C CYS A 24 -0.16 -1.95 -1.94
N GLY A 25 -0.71 -1.14 -2.85
CA GLY A 25 -0.72 0.32 -2.70
C GLY A 25 -1.50 0.77 -1.46
N ALA A 26 -2.65 0.16 -1.18
CA ALA A 26 -3.45 0.45 0.01
C ALA A 26 -2.70 0.07 1.31
N PHE A 27 -2.02 -1.09 1.30
CA PHE A 27 -1.16 -1.51 2.41
C PHE A 27 -0.04 -0.49 2.66
N THR A 28 0.66 -0.09 1.60
CA THR A 28 1.75 0.89 1.67
C THR A 28 1.25 2.26 2.16
N GLY A 29 0.08 2.71 1.68
CA GLY A 29 -0.55 3.94 2.13
C GLY A 29 -0.94 3.91 3.60
N ALA A 30 -1.43 2.79 4.12
CA ALA A 30 -1.74 2.63 5.53
C ALA A 30 -0.48 2.71 6.42
N ILE A 31 0.63 2.09 6.00
CA ILE A 31 1.93 2.22 6.68
C ILE A 31 2.41 3.69 6.67
N MET A 32 2.23 4.40 5.56
CA MET A 32 2.51 5.84 5.50
C MET A 32 1.64 6.64 6.47
N ALA A 33 0.34 6.34 6.57
CA ALA A 33 -0.56 7.01 7.50
C ALA A 33 -0.14 6.81 8.97
N ILE A 34 0.33 5.61 9.34
CA ILE A 34 0.95 5.35 10.66
C ILE A 34 2.16 6.27 10.87
N GLY A 35 3.07 6.32 9.88
CA GLY A 35 4.24 7.21 9.92
C GLY A 35 3.88 8.69 10.03
N MET A 36 2.85 9.16 9.32
CA MET A 36 2.37 10.54 9.42
C MET A 36 1.80 10.88 10.80
N LYS A 37 1.16 9.90 11.47
CA LYS A 37 0.53 10.12 12.76
C LYS A 37 1.51 10.13 13.93
N MET A 38 2.54 9.29 13.88
CA MET A 38 3.40 9.01 15.04
C MET A 38 4.89 8.85 14.69
N GLY A 39 5.29 9.18 13.46
CA GLY A 39 6.68 9.11 13.02
C GLY A 39 7.59 10.10 13.74
N ARG A 40 8.88 9.73 13.82
CA ARG A 40 9.92 10.59 14.38
C ARG A 40 10.23 11.78 13.46
N ILE A 41 10.61 12.90 14.06
CA ILE A 41 11.18 14.06 13.34
C ILE A 41 12.72 14.00 13.39
N ASP A 42 13.30 13.72 14.56
CA ASP A 42 14.74 13.51 14.70
C ASP A 42 15.12 12.08 14.26
N PRO A 43 16.03 11.90 13.30
CA PRO A 43 16.56 10.59 12.91
C PRO A 43 17.22 9.78 14.05
N LYS A 44 17.55 10.41 15.18
CA LYS A 44 18.13 9.74 16.37
C LYS A 44 17.08 9.27 17.36
N ASP A 45 15.84 9.73 17.27
CA ASP A 45 14.75 9.25 18.13
C ASP A 45 14.41 7.80 17.80
N ARG A 46 15.00 6.90 18.58
CA ARG A 46 14.84 5.46 18.43
C ARG A 46 13.59 4.96 19.15
N GLU A 47 13.15 5.64 20.20
CA GLU A 47 11.98 5.21 20.96
C GLU A 47 10.70 5.34 20.12
N THR A 48 10.52 6.49 19.47
CA THR A 48 9.39 6.71 18.56
C THR A 48 9.44 5.76 17.37
N LEU A 49 10.62 5.51 16.81
CA LEU A 49 10.79 4.55 15.71
C LEU A 49 10.32 3.14 16.10
N LEU A 50 10.69 2.66 17.30
CA LEU A 50 10.30 1.33 17.76
C LEU A 50 8.78 1.22 17.95
N LYS A 51 8.11 2.27 18.45
CA LYS A 51 6.64 2.31 18.55
C LYS A 51 5.97 2.28 17.17
N VAL A 52 6.52 3.01 16.19
CA VAL A 52 6.02 2.97 14.80
C VAL A 52 6.14 1.55 14.24
N TYR A 53 7.29 0.89 14.43
CA TYR A 53 7.51 -0.48 13.96
C TYR A 53 6.52 -1.46 14.57
N GLU A 54 6.25 -1.38 15.87
CA GLU A 54 5.25 -2.22 16.54
C GLU A 54 3.86 -2.05 15.89
N LYS A 55 3.44 -0.81 15.61
CA LYS A 55 2.14 -0.56 14.96
C LYS A 55 2.11 -1.03 13.51
N CYS A 56 3.19 -0.84 12.76
CA CYS A 56 3.32 -1.35 11.40
C CYS A 56 3.26 -2.88 11.37
N GLN A 57 3.94 -3.57 12.29
CA GLN A 57 3.91 -5.04 12.40
C GLN A 57 2.52 -5.57 12.76
N LEU A 58 1.84 -4.92 13.72
CA LEU A 58 0.46 -5.30 14.05
C LEU A 58 -0.50 -5.12 12.86
N PHE A 59 -0.35 -4.02 12.11
CA PHE A 59 -1.15 -3.81 10.90
C PHE A 59 -0.81 -4.85 9.82
N TRP A 60 0.47 -5.18 9.68
CA TRP A 60 0.97 -6.20 8.77
C TRP A 60 0.28 -7.55 9.01
N GLU A 61 0.31 -8.05 10.23
CA GLU A 61 -0.32 -9.32 10.60
C GLU A 61 -1.83 -9.30 10.36
N LYS A 62 -2.50 -8.20 10.71
CA LYS A 62 -3.95 -8.05 10.50
C LYS A 62 -4.32 -8.02 9.03
N PHE A 63 -3.54 -7.32 8.22
CA PHE A 63 -3.79 -7.23 6.78
C PHE A 63 -3.67 -8.59 6.12
N GLU A 64 -2.62 -9.35 6.44
CA GLU A 64 -2.44 -10.70 5.88
C GLU A 64 -3.47 -11.69 6.40
N LYS A 65 -3.89 -11.58 7.66
CA LYS A 65 -4.96 -12.41 8.20
C LYS A 65 -6.29 -12.17 7.48
N GLU A 66 -6.59 -10.92 7.12
CA GLU A 66 -7.85 -10.54 6.47
C GLU A 66 -7.83 -10.84 4.97
N PHE A 67 -6.76 -10.45 4.27
CA PHE A 67 -6.68 -10.48 2.81
C PHE A 67 -5.83 -11.63 2.25
N GLY A 68 -5.15 -12.39 3.09
CA GLY A 68 -4.32 -13.55 2.71
C GLY A 68 -2.91 -13.19 2.25
N SER A 69 -2.69 -12.01 1.68
CA SER A 69 -1.34 -11.51 1.34
C SER A 69 -1.29 -9.99 1.36
N ARG A 70 -0.09 -9.44 1.49
CA ARG A 70 0.24 -8.02 1.32
C ARG A 70 0.73 -7.67 -0.09
N ASN A 71 1.10 -8.67 -0.90
CA ASN A 71 1.57 -8.44 -2.27
C ASN A 71 0.37 -8.31 -3.21
N CYS A 72 0.42 -7.32 -4.09
CA CYS A 72 -0.64 -7.04 -5.05
C CYS A 72 -0.89 -8.23 -5.96
N TYR A 73 0.17 -8.90 -6.43
CA TYR A 73 0.04 -10.07 -7.30
C TYR A 73 -0.71 -11.21 -6.61
N ASP A 74 -0.34 -11.56 -5.38
CA ASP A 74 -0.99 -12.63 -4.63
C ASP A 74 -2.47 -12.32 -4.33
N LEU A 75 -2.81 -11.04 -4.18
CA LEU A 75 -4.18 -10.59 -3.93
C LEU A 75 -5.09 -10.65 -5.16
N ILE A 76 -4.55 -10.34 -6.35
CA ILE A 76 -5.37 -10.19 -7.57
C ILE A 76 -5.14 -11.28 -8.61
N GLY A 77 -4.05 -12.05 -8.48
CA GLY A 77 -3.67 -13.15 -9.37
C GLY A 77 -3.25 -12.72 -10.78
N LEU A 78 -2.92 -11.44 -11.00
CA LEU A 78 -2.66 -10.86 -12.32
C LEU A 78 -1.51 -9.84 -12.26
N HIS A 79 -0.73 -9.78 -13.34
CA HIS A 79 0.32 -8.80 -13.60
C HIS A 79 -0.25 -7.59 -14.34
N LEU A 80 -0.28 -6.44 -13.67
CA LEU A 80 -0.88 -5.23 -14.26
C LEU A 80 0.06 -4.50 -15.24
N ASP A 81 1.32 -4.90 -15.32
CA ASP A 81 2.27 -4.45 -16.34
C ASP A 81 2.12 -5.21 -17.67
N ASP A 82 1.39 -6.32 -17.68
CA ASP A 82 0.89 -6.96 -18.90
C ASP A 82 -0.45 -6.30 -19.33
N PRO A 83 -0.56 -5.77 -20.57
CA PRO A 83 -1.77 -5.11 -21.04
C PRO A 83 -3.03 -5.98 -21.07
N GLU A 84 -2.91 -7.27 -21.40
CA GLU A 84 -4.05 -8.19 -21.49
C GLU A 84 -4.53 -8.60 -20.10
N GLU A 85 -3.61 -8.89 -19.18
CA GLU A 85 -3.96 -9.17 -17.78
C GLU A 85 -4.53 -7.94 -17.08
N ASN A 86 -4.02 -6.75 -17.36
CA ASN A 86 -4.59 -5.50 -16.85
C ASN A 86 -6.03 -5.30 -17.33
N LYS A 87 -6.31 -5.58 -18.60
CA LYS A 87 -7.67 -5.53 -19.16
C LYS A 87 -8.60 -6.53 -18.47
N LYS A 88 -8.13 -7.77 -18.23
CA LYS A 88 -8.88 -8.78 -17.48
C LYS A 88 -9.16 -8.30 -16.06
N TRP A 89 -8.15 -7.79 -15.36
CA TRP A 89 -8.29 -7.24 -14.01
C TRP A 89 -9.34 -6.13 -13.95
N ALA A 90 -9.31 -5.19 -14.91
CA ALA A 90 -10.29 -4.11 -14.97
C ALA A 90 -11.75 -4.60 -15.13
N GLN A 91 -11.97 -5.75 -15.78
CA GLN A 91 -13.30 -6.35 -15.93
C GLN A 91 -13.81 -7.03 -14.64
N THR A 92 -12.94 -7.31 -13.67
CA THR A 92 -13.33 -7.91 -12.37
C THR A 92 -13.98 -6.92 -11.38
N GLY A 93 -14.13 -5.65 -11.79
CA GLY A 93 -14.45 -4.53 -10.89
C GLY A 93 -13.26 -4.12 -10.02
N GLY A 94 -12.03 -4.44 -10.45
CA GLY A 94 -10.81 -4.18 -9.69
C GLY A 94 -10.57 -2.69 -9.45
N ARG A 95 -11.01 -1.82 -10.37
CA ARG A 95 -10.86 -0.37 -10.22
C ARG A 95 -11.66 0.16 -9.04
N GLU A 96 -12.88 -0.32 -8.86
CA GLU A 96 -13.76 0.05 -7.76
C GLU A 96 -13.23 -0.54 -6.44
N LYS A 97 -12.82 -1.81 -6.45
CA LYS A 97 -12.31 -2.51 -5.25
C LYS A 97 -10.95 -1.98 -4.75
N CYS A 98 -10.11 -1.48 -5.65
CA CYS A 98 -8.79 -0.95 -5.35
C CYS A 98 -8.71 0.58 -5.42
N THR A 99 -9.85 1.28 -5.40
CA THR A 99 -9.85 2.75 -5.30
C THR A 99 -9.36 3.17 -3.91
N ALA A 100 -8.12 3.66 -3.87
CA ALA A 100 -7.59 4.51 -2.82
C ALA A 100 -7.22 5.86 -3.45
#